data_AF-C4QLY6-F1
#
_entry.id   AF-C4QLY6-F1
#
_cell.length_a   1.000
_cell.length_b   1.000
_cell.length_c   1.000
_cell.angle_alpha   90.00
_cell.angle_beta   90.00
_cell.angle_gamma   90.00
#
_symmetry.space_group_name_H-M   'P 1'
#
loop_
_entity.id
_entity.type
_entity.pdbx_description
1 polymer ?
#
loop_
_entity_poly.entity_id
_entity_poly.type
_entity_poly.pdbx_seq_one_letter_code
_entity_poly.pdbx_strand_id
1 'polypeptide(L)'
;MFASFLDKALEVGAPNYIPSEQDILRCRVLTSGIFETKFSVDKVNFHMFDVGGQREERRKWIQCFNDVTAIIFVAACSSYNMVLREDPSQNRVKESLELLASIWNNRFVCITSSDPVLFIGILTDP
;
A
#
# COMPACT_ATOMS: atom_id res chain seq x y z
N MET A 1 10.53 -5.42 -9.91
CA MET A 1 10.80 -6.14 -8.63
C MET A 1 11.48 -7.50 -8.80
N PHE A 2 10.90 -8.47 -9.52
CA PHE A 2 11.54 -9.81 -9.67
C PHE A 2 12.88 -9.73 -10.41
N ALA A 3 12.93 -8.94 -11.49
CA ALA A 3 14.16 -8.74 -12.28
C ALA A 3 15.35 -8.27 -11.43
N SER A 4 15.14 -7.32 -10.51
CA SER A 4 16.25 -6.79 -9.70
C SER A 4 16.89 -7.81 -8.75
N PHE A 5 16.14 -8.83 -8.32
CA PHE A 5 16.72 -9.92 -7.52
C PHE A 5 17.43 -10.96 -8.38
N LEU A 6 16.97 -11.18 -9.61
CA LEU A 6 17.65 -12.05 -10.56
C LEU A 6 19.01 -11.49 -10.96
N ASP A 7 19.11 -10.17 -11.17
CA ASP A 7 20.38 -9.49 -11.47
C ASP A 7 21.40 -9.64 -10.33
N LYS A 8 20.90 -9.85 -9.09
CA LYS A 8 21.70 -10.04 -7.88
C LYS A 8 21.72 -11.52 -7.41
N ALA A 9 21.36 -12.49 -8.24
CA ALA A 9 21.12 -13.86 -7.79
C ALA A 9 22.34 -14.50 -7.08
N LEU A 10 23.57 -14.22 -7.54
CA LEU A 10 24.79 -14.73 -6.92
C LEU A 10 25.06 -14.11 -5.54
N GLU A 11 24.76 -12.82 -5.38
CA GLU A 11 24.92 -12.10 -4.12
C GLU A 11 23.89 -12.59 -3.10
N VAL A 12 22.61 -12.64 -3.51
CA VAL A 12 21.50 -13.09 -2.66
C VAL A 12 21.64 -14.55 -2.25
N GLY A 13 22.29 -15.38 -3.09
CA GLY A 13 22.53 -16.80 -2.81
C GLY A 13 23.75 -17.10 -1.94
N ALA A 14 24.55 -16.09 -1.56
CA ALA A 14 25.74 -16.31 -0.73
C ALA A 14 25.36 -16.74 0.71
N PRO A 15 26.08 -17.69 1.34
CA PRO A 15 25.72 -18.18 2.68
C PRO A 15 25.66 -17.12 3.78
N ASN A 16 26.39 -16.02 3.60
CA ASN A 16 26.49 -14.91 4.55
C ASN A 16 25.81 -13.63 4.02
N TYR A 17 24.88 -13.76 3.06
CA TYR A 17 24.16 -12.62 2.51
C TYR A 17 23.33 -11.90 3.58
N ILE A 18 23.50 -10.58 3.67
CA ILE A 18 22.69 -9.69 4.49
C ILE A 18 21.98 -8.73 3.54
N PRO A 19 20.64 -8.74 3.47
CA PRO A 19 19.88 -7.84 2.61
C PRO A 19 20.21 -6.38 2.91
N SER A 20 20.50 -5.60 1.87
CA SER A 20 20.59 -4.14 2.00
C SER A 20 19.20 -3.54 2.27
N GLU A 21 19.15 -2.29 2.75
CA GLU A 21 17.87 -1.56 2.88
C GLU A 21 17.10 -1.53 1.55
N GLN A 22 17.83 -1.41 0.43
CA GLN A 22 17.23 -1.43 -0.91
C GLN A 22 16.63 -2.79 -1.28
N ASP A 23 17.24 -3.89 -0.83
CA ASP A 23 16.70 -5.24 -1.01
C ASP A 23 15.45 -5.44 -0.15
N ILE A 24 15.45 -4.92 1.08
CA ILE A 24 14.29 -4.94 1.98
C ILE A 24 13.12 -4.15 1.36
N LEU A 25 13.36 -2.94 0.86
CA LEU A 25 12.35 -2.11 0.20
C LEU A 25 11.80 -2.74 -1.09
N ARG A 26 12.60 -3.55 -1.79
CA ARG A 26 12.17 -4.29 -2.98
C ARG A 26 11.51 -5.62 -2.65
N CYS A 27 11.57 -6.09 -1.41
CA CYS A 27 10.88 -7.29 -1.01
C CYS A 27 9.37 -7.06 -1.00
N ARG A 28 8.61 -7.91 -1.68
CA ARG A 28 7.14 -7.90 -1.59
C ARG A 28 6.65 -8.96 -0.65
N VAL A 29 6.30 -8.50 0.54
CA VAL A 29 5.50 -9.27 1.48
C VAL A 29 4.07 -8.76 1.38
N LEU A 30 3.11 -9.65 1.18
CA LEU A 30 1.70 -9.27 1.17
C LEU A 30 1.26 -8.96 2.59
N THR A 31 0.91 -7.70 2.87
CA THR A 31 0.32 -7.29 4.14
C THR A 31 -1.02 -8.00 4.35
N SER A 32 -1.15 -8.74 5.46
CA SER A 32 -2.42 -9.29 5.93
C SER A 32 -2.71 -8.75 7.32
N GLY A 33 -3.85 -8.11 7.49
CA GLY A 33 -4.20 -7.39 8.72
C GLY A 33 -3.94 -5.89 8.64
N ILE A 34 -3.80 -5.31 9.83
CA ILE A 34 -3.55 -3.89 10.08
C ILE A 34 -2.25 -3.82 10.88
N PHE A 35 -1.31 -3.01 10.41
CA PHE A 35 -0.03 -2.79 11.08
C PHE A 35 0.10 -1.33 11.47
N GLU A 36 0.56 -1.08 12.68
CA GLU A 36 0.71 0.27 13.22
C GLU A 36 2.17 0.64 13.34
N THR A 37 2.52 1.87 12.99
CA THR A 37 3.85 2.43 13.23
C THR A 37 3.71 3.83 13.79
N LYS A 38 4.41 4.08 14.91
CA LYS A 38 4.44 5.39 15.56
C LYS A 38 5.84 5.98 15.44
N PHE A 39 5.93 7.21 14.98
CA PHE A 39 7.19 7.93 14.82
C PHE A 39 6.99 9.42 15.01
N SER A 40 8.09 10.15 15.22
CA SER A 40 8.06 11.60 15.39
C SER A 40 9.02 12.27 14.41
N VAL A 41 8.57 13.33 13.73
CA VAL A 41 9.39 14.17 12.85
C VAL A 41 9.22 15.61 13.33
N ASP A 42 10.32 16.30 13.65
CA ASP A 42 10.31 17.70 14.11
C ASP A 42 9.30 17.99 15.24
N LYS A 43 9.22 17.08 16.23
CA LYS A 43 8.27 17.11 17.38
C LYS A 43 6.80 16.90 17.02
N VAL A 44 6.48 16.62 15.76
CA VAL A 44 5.15 16.19 15.32
C VAL A 44 5.08 14.67 15.41
N ASN A 45 4.08 14.14 16.11
CA ASN A 45 3.87 12.71 16.27
C ASN A 45 2.95 12.18 15.16
N PHE A 46 3.38 11.09 14.54
CA PHE A 46 2.64 10.37 13.51
C PHE A 46 2.28 8.98 14.01
N HIS A 47 1.03 8.58 13.77
CA HIS A 47 0.53 7.23 14.00
C HIS A 47 -0.01 6.72 12.67
N MET A 48 0.79 5.92 11.98
CA MET A 48 0.50 5.42 10.65
C MET A 48 -0.05 3.99 10.72
N PHE A 49 -1.06 3.72 9.91
CA PHE A 49 -1.68 2.40 9.77
C PHE A 49 -1.43 1.89 8.34
N ASP A 50 -0.76 0.75 8.21
CA ASP A 50 -0.66 0.00 6.95
C ASP A 50 -1.75 -1.08 6.93
N VAL A 51 -2.59 -1.04 5.89
CA VAL A 51 -3.75 -1.93 5.73
C VAL A 51 -3.63 -2.75 4.47
N GLY A 52 -3.90 -4.05 4.55
CA GLY A 52 -3.89 -4.93 3.39
C GLY A 52 -4.82 -4.44 2.27
N GLY A 53 -4.30 -4.29 1.05
CA GLY A 53 -5.06 -3.78 -0.11
C GLY A 53 -5.86 -4.84 -0.90
N GLN A 54 -5.61 -6.12 -0.63
CA GLN A 54 -6.30 -7.24 -1.29
C GLN A 54 -7.78 -7.25 -0.93
N ARG A 55 -8.64 -7.73 -1.85
CA ARG A 55 -10.11 -7.71 -1.67
C ARG A 55 -10.56 -8.31 -0.32
N GLU A 56 -9.96 -9.42 0.12
CA GLU A 56 -10.29 -10.11 1.39
C GLU A 56 -9.92 -9.31 2.66
N GLU A 57 -8.98 -8.38 2.53
CA GLU A 57 -8.46 -7.56 3.63
C GLU A 57 -9.27 -6.27 3.83
N ARG A 58 -9.97 -5.79 2.79
CA ARG A 58 -10.70 -4.51 2.78
C ARG A 58 -11.79 -4.40 3.86
N ARG A 59 -12.37 -5.53 4.29
CA ARG A 59 -13.34 -5.55 5.40
C ARG A 59 -12.76 -5.04 6.72
N LYS A 60 -11.44 -5.11 6.90
CA LYS A 60 -10.74 -4.66 8.12
C LYS A 60 -10.56 -3.14 8.14
N TRP A 61 -10.63 -2.46 6.99
CA TRP A 61 -10.34 -1.02 6.88
C TRP A 61 -11.22 -0.15 7.76
N ILE A 62 -12.47 -0.56 8.01
CA ILE A 62 -13.39 0.15 8.90
C ILE A 62 -12.85 0.30 10.33
N GLN A 63 -11.95 -0.59 10.76
CA GLN A 63 -11.32 -0.52 12.08
C GLN A 63 -10.32 0.63 12.18
N CYS A 64 -9.83 1.14 11.04
CA CYS A 64 -8.81 2.18 10.97
C CYS A 64 -9.36 3.56 10.57
N PHE A 65 -10.62 3.66 10.11
CA PHE A 65 -11.15 4.91 9.55
C PHE A 65 -11.66 5.92 10.58
N ASN A 66 -11.73 5.56 11.85
CA ASN A 66 -12.14 6.53 12.88
C ASN A 66 -10.97 7.49 13.21
N ASP A 67 -11.26 8.79 13.19
CA ASP A 67 -10.34 9.86 13.60
C ASP A 67 -9.00 9.91 12.83
N VAL A 68 -9.02 9.56 11.54
CA VAL A 68 -7.85 9.72 10.67
C VAL A 68 -7.68 11.18 10.22
N THR A 69 -6.45 11.70 10.32
CA THR A 69 -6.11 13.04 9.82
C THR A 69 -6.02 13.08 8.30
N ALA A 70 -5.50 12.01 7.69
CA ALA A 70 -5.26 11.92 6.26
C ALA A 70 -5.29 10.46 5.81
N ILE A 71 -5.63 10.26 4.53
CA ILE A 71 -5.58 8.97 3.86
C ILE A 71 -4.52 9.05 2.77
N ILE A 72 -3.58 8.10 2.77
CA ILE A 72 -2.60 7.94 1.69
C ILE A 72 -3.06 6.77 0.83
N PHE A 73 -3.58 7.06 -0.35
CA PHE A 73 -3.99 6.06 -1.32
C PHE A 73 -2.86 5.79 -2.31
N VAL A 74 -2.44 4.54 -2.42
CA VAL A 74 -1.32 4.16 -3.29
C VAL A 74 -1.83 3.36 -4.49
N ALA A 75 -1.50 3.82 -5.70
CA ALA A 75 -1.92 3.23 -6.97
C ALA A 75 -0.71 2.81 -7.81
N ALA A 76 -0.69 1.55 -8.27
CA ALA A 76 0.36 1.03 -9.16
C ALA A 76 0.01 1.31 -10.64
N CYS A 77 0.36 2.51 -11.13
CA CYS A 77 0.02 2.94 -12.50
C CYS A 77 0.73 2.12 -13.59
N SER A 78 1.91 1.57 -13.31
CA SER A 78 2.63 0.68 -14.25
C SER A 78 1.87 -0.62 -14.55
N SER A 79 0.89 -1.00 -13.71
CA SER A 79 0.07 -2.19 -13.87
C SER A 79 -1.12 -2.03 -14.84
N TYR A 80 -1.12 -1.01 -15.70
CA TYR A 80 -2.24 -0.73 -16.63
C TYR A 80 -2.53 -1.86 -17.62
N ASN A 81 -1.54 -2.71 -17.91
CA ASN A 81 -1.66 -3.90 -18.78
C ASN A 81 -1.76 -5.21 -17.99
N MET A 82 -2.00 -5.14 -16.67
CA MET A 82 -2.09 -6.31 -15.79
C MET A 82 -3.50 -6.50 -15.22
N VAL A 83 -3.80 -7.74 -14.86
CA VAL A 83 -5.04 -8.13 -14.17
C VAL A 83 -4.79 -8.44 -12.68
N LEU A 84 -5.84 -8.43 -11.86
CA LEU A 84 -5.75 -8.83 -10.46
C LEU A 84 -5.35 -10.31 -10.34
N ARG A 85 -4.74 -10.68 -9.22
CA ARG A 85 -4.34 -12.08 -8.98
C ARG A 85 -5.56 -12.92 -8.62
N GLU A 86 -6.45 -12.35 -7.83
CA GLU A 86 -7.70 -12.94 -7.36
C GLU A 86 -8.83 -12.91 -8.40
N ASP A 87 -8.71 -12.09 -9.45
CA ASP A 87 -9.73 -11.92 -10.48
C ASP A 87 -9.10 -11.58 -11.84
N PRO A 88 -8.84 -12.59 -12.69
CA PRO A 88 -8.22 -12.40 -14.00
C PRO A 88 -9.07 -11.58 -14.99
N SER A 89 -10.34 -11.31 -14.68
CA SER A 89 -11.21 -10.49 -15.53
C SER A 89 -11.06 -8.99 -15.27
N GLN A 90 -10.45 -8.61 -14.15
CA GLN A 90 -10.38 -7.22 -13.70
C GLN A 90 -8.98 -6.64 -13.88
N ASN A 91 -8.91 -5.50 -14.58
CA ASN A 91 -7.69 -4.72 -14.75
C ASN A 91 -7.27 -4.04 -13.43
N ARG A 92 -5.96 -4.04 -13.12
CA ARG A 92 -5.45 -3.49 -11.84
C ARG A 92 -5.67 -1.99 -11.67
N VAL A 93 -5.47 -1.21 -12.72
CA VAL A 93 -5.66 0.25 -12.65
C VAL A 93 -7.14 0.57 -12.54
N LYS A 94 -7.99 -0.14 -13.29
CA LYS A 94 -9.45 -0.01 -13.18
C LYS A 94 -9.94 -0.31 -11.76
N GLU A 95 -9.50 -1.42 -11.16
CA GLU A 95 -9.80 -1.75 -9.76
C GLU A 95 -9.35 -0.64 -8.81
N SER A 96 -8.15 -0.08 -9.01
CA SER A 96 -7.62 0.99 -8.17
C SER A 96 -8.48 2.26 -8.26
N LEU A 97 -8.96 2.62 -9.44
CA LEU A 97 -9.86 3.77 -9.64
C LEU A 97 -11.24 3.53 -9.01
N GLU A 98 -11.81 2.32 -9.16
CA GLU A 98 -13.07 1.95 -8.53
C GLU A 98 -12.95 1.96 -7.00
N LEU A 99 -11.84 1.46 -6.46
CA LEU A 99 -11.55 1.48 -5.02
C LEU A 99 -11.39 2.91 -4.52
N LEU A 100 -10.65 3.77 -5.22
CA LEU A 100 -10.50 5.17 -4.88
C LEU A 100 -11.85 5.89 -4.84
N ALA A 101 -12.69 5.67 -5.86
CA ALA A 101 -14.05 6.22 -5.90
C ALA A 101 -14.89 5.69 -4.73
N SER A 102 -14.74 4.42 -4.35
CA SER A 102 -15.45 3.85 -3.20
C SER A 102 -15.02 4.50 -1.87
N ILE A 103 -13.73 4.78 -1.68
CA ILE A 103 -13.20 5.46 -0.49
C ILE A 103 -13.71 6.89 -0.45
N TRP A 104 -13.59 7.62 -1.57
CA TRP A 104 -14.01 9.02 -1.68
C TRP A 104 -15.50 9.22 -1.40
N ASN A 105 -16.34 8.30 -1.89
CA ASN A 105 -17.79 8.35 -1.68
C ASN A 105 -18.23 7.71 -0.36
N ASN A 106 -17.33 7.06 0.39
CA ASN A 106 -17.70 6.44 1.65
C ASN A 106 -17.89 7.52 2.72
N ARG A 107 -19.07 7.51 3.35
CA ARG A 107 -19.43 8.45 4.42
C ARG A 107 -18.44 8.46 5.59
N PHE A 108 -17.67 7.39 5.81
CA PHE A 108 -16.68 7.33 6.89
C PHE A 108 -15.56 8.36 6.74
N VAL A 109 -15.23 8.77 5.51
CA VAL A 109 -14.28 9.85 5.24
C VAL A 109 -14.87 11.21 5.65
N CYS A 110 -16.20 11.36 5.68
CA CYS A 110 -16.87 12.63 6.01
C CYS A 110 -17.38 12.73 7.46
N ILE A 111 -17.05 11.79 8.35
CA ILE A 111 -17.57 11.75 9.74
C ILE A 111 -16.55 12.27 10.78
N THR A 112 -15.32 12.59 10.38
CA THR A 112 -14.37 13.29 11.25
C THR A 112 -14.68 14.80 11.26
N SER A 113 -14.46 15.45 12.40
CA SER A 113 -14.70 16.90 12.60
C SER A 113 -13.91 17.81 11.64
N SER A 114 -12.94 17.24 10.93
CA SER A 114 -12.20 17.80 9.81
C SER A 114 -12.26 16.83 8.64
N ASP A 115 -12.52 17.33 7.43
CA ASP A 115 -12.41 16.53 6.21
C ASP A 115 -10.98 15.97 6.07
N PRO A 116 -10.77 14.66 5.94
CA PRO A 116 -9.44 14.08 5.84
C PRO A 116 -8.82 14.45 4.48
N VAL A 117 -7.52 14.74 4.52
CA VAL A 117 -6.77 15.04 3.30
C VAL A 117 -6.39 13.74 2.59
N LEU A 118 -6.76 13.61 1.33
CA LEU A 118 -6.39 12.47 0.48
C LEU A 118 -5.10 12.78 -0.30
N PHE A 119 -4.07 11.96 -0.09
CA PHE A 119 -2.85 11.97 -0.88
C PHE A 119 -2.82 10.76 -1.81
N ILE A 120 -2.51 10.97 -3.10
CA ILE A 120 -2.38 9.89 -4.08
C ILE A 120 -0.89 9.63 -4.32
N GLY A 121 -0.41 8.48 -3.86
CA GLY A 121 0.91 7.96 -4.18
C GLY A 121 0.86 7.14 -5.46
N ILE A 122 1.63 7.53 -6.47
CA ILE A 122 1.75 6.77 -7.72
C ILE A 122 3.00 5.89 -7.62
N LEU A 123 2.80 4.58 -7.65
CA LEU A 123 3.88 3.62 -7.84
C LEU A 123 4.03 3.34 -9.33
N THR A 124 5.14 3.79 -9.88
CA THR A 124 5.68 3.27 -11.13
C THR A 124 6.67 2.16 -10.78
N ASP A 125 6.59 1.02 -11.44
CA ASP A 125 7.70 0.06 -11.37
C ASP A 125 9.00 0.78 -11.75
N PRO A 126 10.11 0.56 -11.00
CA PRO A 126 11.43 0.97 -11.45
C PRO A 126 11.87 0.16 -12.68
#